data_AF-A0A072N1F0-F1
#
_entry.id   AF-A0A072N1F0-F1
#
_cell.length_a   1.000
_cell.length_b   1.000
_cell.length_c   1.000
_cell.angle_alpha   90.00
_cell.angle_beta   90.00
_cell.angle_gamma   90.00
#
_symmetry.space_group_name_H-M   'P 1'
#
loop_
_entity.id
_entity.type
_entity.pdbx_description
1 polymer ?
#
loop_
_entity_poly.entity_id
_entity_poly.type
_entity_poly.pdbx_seq_one_letter_code
_entity_poly.pdbx_strand_id
1 'polypeptide(L)'
;MNAVVKPDTSGKPIFGKPDERELRDRMKRELPKDTFAPQSWRVVWFLPLQLIIWSGMATILLAGLPWYVNLCLGLLVGHTIGCQALLAHEVLHGALGMSRRWQNFFGWLGFGPLLVPPEFWRKWHNVIHHGNTNQGDVDPDSFGTMRRYNSDPKQKKFTKLAPGSGTWYSYLFLTYSFTFHAQLVLWLQAKRRKQFKGFDRTRAIRQVFVCIALWTALAVISGPLALFTVLVPFMVANALGQGYILTNHFLRPQTATNNPLDNSMSLRSHPLLDRLHFRFSHHVEHHFFPKMSSNKAPRVRQWLETNHGERYMAMPHSTALRLLYTTPRVYKSSTELVDPNNPERVFDLMPLQKKYAAASVG
;
A
#
# COMPACT_ATOMS: atom_id res chain seq x y z
N MET A 1 -8.79 27.23 -4.05
CA MET A 1 -7.36 27.55 -3.97
C MET A 1 -6.72 26.54 -3.05
N ASN A 2 -5.81 25.72 -3.57
CA ASN A 2 -5.10 24.69 -2.81
C ASN A 2 -4.09 25.38 -1.89
N ALA A 3 -4.39 25.48 -0.60
CA ALA A 3 -3.44 25.96 0.38
C ALA A 3 -2.35 24.90 0.56
N VAL A 4 -1.29 25.05 -0.23
CA VAL A 4 0.03 24.47 0.05
C VAL A 4 0.40 24.94 1.46
N VAL A 5 0.68 23.98 2.34
CA VAL A 5 1.20 24.28 3.69
C VAL A 5 2.50 25.07 3.50
N LYS A 6 2.56 26.28 4.06
CA LYS A 6 3.74 27.16 3.91
C LYS A 6 4.97 26.47 4.52
N PRO A 7 6.10 26.39 3.79
CA PRO A 7 7.31 25.79 4.33
C PRO A 7 7.87 26.65 5.47
N ASP A 8 8.43 25.97 6.47
CA ASP A 8 9.20 26.56 7.57
C ASP A 8 10.46 27.25 7.01
N THR A 9 10.75 28.46 7.49
CA THR A 9 11.75 29.40 6.91
C THR A 9 13.16 29.24 7.48
N SER A 10 13.51 28.08 8.02
CA SER A 10 14.85 27.83 8.58
C SER A 10 15.67 26.87 7.70
N GLY A 11 16.57 27.43 6.89
CA GLY A 11 17.52 26.69 6.05
C GLY A 11 16.96 26.18 4.73
N LYS A 12 17.84 25.83 3.76
CA LYS A 12 17.41 25.17 2.52
C LYS A 12 16.66 23.89 2.90
N PRO A 13 15.38 23.73 2.54
CA PRO A 13 14.62 22.58 2.98
C PRO A 13 15.25 21.31 2.39
N ILE A 14 15.64 20.38 3.27
CA ILE A 14 16.19 19.07 2.90
C ILE A 14 15.16 18.27 2.10
N PHE A 15 13.87 18.44 2.45
CA PHE A 15 12.72 17.78 1.83
C PHE A 15 11.93 18.74 0.92
N GLY A 16 11.22 18.19 -0.07
CA GLY A 16 10.33 18.96 -0.94
C GLY A 16 11.03 19.67 -2.09
N LYS A 17 12.23 19.18 -2.45
CA LYS A 17 12.95 19.65 -3.63
C LYS A 17 12.19 19.21 -4.90
N PRO A 18 12.00 20.11 -5.88
CA PRO A 18 11.32 19.79 -7.15
C PRO A 18 12.26 19.04 -8.12
N ASP A 19 13.05 18.08 -7.63
CA ASP A 19 14.10 17.39 -8.38
C ASP A 19 13.68 15.98 -8.86
N GLU A 20 12.44 15.55 -8.63
CA GLU A 20 11.94 14.20 -9.00
C GLU A 20 12.26 13.82 -10.45
N ARG A 21 12.01 14.71 -11.41
CA ARG A 21 12.29 14.48 -12.83
C ARG A 21 13.78 14.32 -13.11
N GLU A 22 14.61 15.20 -12.53
CA GLU A 22 16.06 15.15 -12.68
C GLU A 22 16.63 13.83 -12.16
N LEU A 23 16.18 13.42 -10.96
CA LEU A 23 16.57 12.15 -10.35
C LEU A 23 16.20 10.96 -11.24
N ARG A 24 15.00 10.96 -11.83
CA ARG A 24 14.56 9.92 -12.76
C ARG A 24 15.42 9.85 -14.00
N ASP A 25 15.74 10.99 -14.58
CA ASP A 25 16.56 11.08 -15.80
C ASP A 25 18.00 10.63 -15.53
N ARG A 26 18.57 11.01 -14.36
CA ARG A 26 19.88 10.51 -13.91
C ARG A 26 19.89 9.00 -13.72
N MET A 27 18.93 8.45 -12.95
CA MET A 27 18.82 6.99 -12.75
C MET A 27 18.66 6.23 -14.06
N LYS A 28 17.90 6.76 -15.03
CA LYS A 28 17.76 6.14 -16.36
C LYS A 28 19.04 6.16 -17.19
N ARG A 29 19.91 7.16 -17.01
CA ARG A 29 21.21 7.24 -17.70
C ARG A 29 22.26 6.35 -17.04
N GLU A 30 22.30 6.35 -15.72
CA GLU A 30 23.39 5.76 -14.94
C GLU A 30 23.16 4.27 -14.61
N LEU A 31 21.91 3.82 -14.50
CA LEU A 31 21.61 2.39 -14.25
C LEU A 31 21.55 1.57 -15.55
N PRO A 32 21.86 0.26 -15.49
CA PRO A 32 21.74 -0.63 -16.64
C PRO A 32 20.35 -0.56 -17.29
N LYS A 33 20.29 -0.52 -18.63
CA LYS A 33 19.03 -0.36 -19.39
C LYS A 33 17.98 -1.43 -19.06
N ASP A 34 18.42 -2.66 -18.75
CA ASP A 34 17.55 -3.77 -18.35
C ASP A 34 16.85 -3.56 -16.99
N THR A 35 17.26 -2.55 -16.21
CA THR A 35 16.60 -2.14 -14.96
C THR A 35 15.17 -1.69 -15.23
N PHE A 36 14.92 -1.00 -16.34
CA PHE A 36 13.61 -0.43 -16.69
C PHE A 36 12.88 -1.21 -17.78
N ALA A 37 13.49 -2.28 -18.29
CA ALA A 37 12.88 -3.15 -19.29
C ALA A 37 11.77 -4.01 -18.65
N PRO A 38 10.62 -4.21 -19.32
CA PRO A 38 9.58 -5.10 -18.84
C PRO A 38 10.11 -6.52 -18.56
N GLN A 39 9.61 -7.16 -17.49
CA GLN A 39 10.05 -8.50 -17.07
C GLN A 39 8.91 -9.52 -17.21
N SER A 40 8.45 -9.75 -18.45
CA SER A 40 7.24 -10.55 -18.73
C SER A 40 7.28 -11.97 -18.17
N TRP A 41 8.45 -12.60 -18.09
CA TRP A 41 8.64 -13.96 -17.55
C TRP A 41 8.10 -14.13 -16.13
N ARG A 42 8.04 -13.05 -15.33
CA ARG A 42 7.56 -13.08 -13.96
C ARG A 42 6.10 -13.49 -13.83
N VAL A 43 5.33 -13.47 -14.91
CA VAL A 43 3.96 -13.98 -14.94
C VAL A 43 3.87 -15.44 -14.49
N VAL A 44 4.93 -16.22 -14.67
CA VAL A 44 4.99 -17.62 -14.27
C VAL A 44 4.71 -17.82 -12.78
N TRP A 45 4.99 -16.82 -11.94
CA TRP A 45 4.73 -16.88 -10.50
C TRP A 45 3.25 -16.94 -10.14
N PHE A 46 2.33 -16.53 -11.02
CA PHE A 46 0.90 -16.76 -10.79
C PHE A 46 0.56 -18.26 -10.71
N LEU A 47 1.29 -19.13 -11.40
CA LEU A 47 1.01 -20.57 -11.41
C LEU A 47 1.18 -21.22 -10.01
N PRO A 48 2.36 -21.19 -9.36
CA PRO A 48 2.52 -21.79 -8.04
C PRO A 48 1.64 -21.09 -6.98
N LEU A 49 1.46 -19.77 -7.06
CA LEU A 49 0.57 -19.04 -6.15
C LEU A 49 -0.88 -19.53 -6.28
N GLN A 50 -1.38 -19.65 -7.52
CA GLN A 50 -2.74 -20.09 -7.76
C GLN A 50 -2.95 -21.56 -7.37
N LEU A 51 -1.95 -22.42 -7.59
CA LEU A 51 -1.97 -23.82 -7.16
C LEU A 51 -2.02 -23.94 -5.63
N ILE A 52 -1.23 -23.16 -4.89
CA ILE A 52 -1.28 -23.17 -3.41
C ILE A 52 -2.65 -22.70 -2.91
N ILE A 53 -3.23 -21.65 -3.51
CA ILE A 53 -4.56 -21.15 -3.13
C ILE A 53 -5.62 -22.23 -3.37
N TRP A 54 -5.68 -22.82 -4.56
CA TRP A 54 -6.70 -23.82 -4.90
C TRP A 54 -6.53 -25.14 -4.15
N SER A 55 -5.30 -25.67 -4.09
CA SER A 55 -5.03 -26.91 -3.35
C SER A 55 -5.24 -26.73 -1.85
N GLY A 56 -4.85 -25.59 -1.28
CA GLY A 56 -5.10 -25.27 0.12
C GLY A 56 -6.59 -25.22 0.44
N MET A 57 -7.39 -24.51 -0.39
CA MET A 57 -8.84 -24.47 -0.24
C MET A 57 -9.48 -25.86 -0.39
N ALA A 58 -9.10 -26.62 -1.42
CA ALA A 58 -9.63 -27.96 -1.66
C ALA A 58 -9.28 -28.93 -0.51
N THR A 59 -8.06 -28.86 0.01
CA THR A 59 -7.63 -29.69 1.15
C THR A 59 -8.46 -29.38 2.39
N ILE A 60 -8.65 -28.10 2.73
CA ILE A 60 -9.50 -27.69 3.87
C ILE A 60 -10.91 -28.27 3.74
N LEU A 61 -11.49 -28.23 2.53
CA LEU A 61 -12.87 -28.66 2.28
C LEU A 61 -13.05 -30.18 2.25
N LEU A 62 -12.05 -30.93 1.78
CA LEU A 62 -12.23 -32.34 1.41
C LEU A 62 -11.53 -33.33 2.34
N ALA A 63 -10.46 -32.92 3.03
CA ALA A 63 -9.60 -33.86 3.76
C ALA A 63 -10.03 -34.13 5.22
N GLY A 64 -11.08 -33.46 5.73
CA GLY A 64 -11.61 -33.71 7.08
C GLY A 64 -10.59 -33.43 8.21
N LEU A 65 -9.73 -32.43 8.02
CA LEU A 65 -8.60 -32.14 8.92
C LEU A 65 -9.05 -31.50 10.24
N PRO A 66 -8.29 -31.69 11.34
CA PRO A 66 -8.56 -30.99 12.58
C PRO A 66 -8.37 -29.47 12.42
N TRP A 67 -9.09 -28.69 13.24
CA TRP A 67 -9.22 -27.25 13.08
C TRP A 67 -7.88 -26.49 13.04
N TYR A 68 -6.86 -26.93 13.78
CA TYR A 68 -5.55 -26.27 13.81
C TYR A 68 -4.78 -26.44 12.50
N VAL A 69 -4.93 -27.57 11.80
CA VAL A 69 -4.35 -27.75 10.47
C VAL A 69 -5.08 -26.89 9.45
N ASN A 70 -6.41 -26.84 9.53
CA ASN A 70 -7.21 -25.92 8.69
C ASN A 70 -6.83 -24.45 8.93
N LEU A 71 -6.52 -24.08 10.18
CA LEU A 71 -6.01 -22.75 10.50
C LEU A 71 -4.66 -22.49 9.82
N CYS A 72 -3.69 -23.40 9.93
CA CYS A 72 -2.40 -23.27 9.27
C CYS A 72 -2.55 -23.15 7.73
N LEU A 73 -3.41 -23.96 7.12
CA LEU A 73 -3.71 -23.87 5.69
C LEU A 73 -4.40 -22.55 5.33
N GLY A 74 -5.36 -22.08 6.13
CA GLY A 74 -6.03 -20.79 5.93
C GLY A 74 -5.06 -19.62 6.01
N LEU A 75 -4.10 -19.65 6.95
CA LEU A 75 -3.03 -18.66 7.05
C LEU A 75 -2.13 -18.68 5.80
N LEU A 76 -1.73 -19.86 5.33
CA LEU A 76 -0.93 -20.02 4.11
C LEU A 76 -1.68 -19.52 2.87
N VAL A 77 -2.95 -19.88 2.71
CA VAL A 77 -3.79 -19.43 1.60
C VAL A 77 -3.94 -17.92 1.62
N GLY A 78 -4.23 -17.31 2.78
CA GLY A 78 -4.34 -15.87 2.90
C GLY A 78 -3.05 -15.12 2.60
N HIS A 79 -1.92 -15.63 3.10
CA HIS A 79 -0.59 -15.10 2.79
C HIS A 79 -0.32 -15.14 1.27
N THR A 80 -0.66 -16.27 0.63
CA THR A 80 -0.49 -16.47 -0.80
C THR A 80 -1.38 -15.55 -1.63
N ILE A 81 -2.65 -15.34 -1.22
CA ILE A 81 -3.54 -14.33 -1.83
C ILE A 81 -2.91 -12.94 -1.72
N GLY A 82 -2.37 -12.59 -0.55
CA GLY A 82 -1.63 -11.34 -0.34
C GLY A 82 -0.47 -11.20 -1.32
N CYS A 83 0.40 -12.21 -1.44
CA CYS A 83 1.51 -12.21 -2.40
C CYS A 83 1.03 -12.10 -3.86
N GLN A 84 -0.04 -12.80 -4.22
CA GLN A 84 -0.63 -12.72 -5.57
C GLN A 84 -1.17 -11.30 -5.86
N ALA A 85 -1.73 -10.61 -4.87
CA ALA A 85 -2.14 -9.21 -5.00
C ALA A 85 -0.93 -8.28 -5.22
N LEU A 86 0.21 -8.52 -4.57
CA LEU A 86 1.45 -7.77 -4.80
C LEU A 86 2.02 -7.99 -6.21
N LEU A 87 1.93 -9.21 -6.75
CA LEU A 87 2.32 -9.47 -8.14
C LEU A 87 1.32 -8.84 -9.14
N ALA A 88 0.02 -8.90 -8.85
CA ALA A 88 -1.00 -8.25 -9.66
C ALA A 88 -0.86 -6.72 -9.65
N HIS A 89 -0.38 -6.13 -8.55
CA HIS A 89 0.01 -4.72 -8.48
C HIS A 89 1.06 -4.35 -9.54
N GLU A 90 2.16 -5.11 -9.64
CA GLU A 90 3.17 -4.90 -10.70
C GLU A 90 2.57 -5.03 -12.11
N VAL A 91 1.68 -6.01 -12.31
CA VAL A 91 0.99 -6.21 -13.59
C VAL A 91 0.12 -5.01 -13.95
N LEU A 92 -0.66 -4.49 -13.00
CA LEU A 92 -1.58 -3.38 -13.23
C LEU A 92 -0.87 -2.03 -13.41
N HIS A 93 0.36 -1.89 -12.91
CA HIS A 93 1.28 -0.81 -13.29
C HIS A 93 1.84 -0.97 -14.70
N GLY A 94 1.88 -2.20 -15.23
CA GLY A 94 2.40 -2.52 -16.55
C GLY A 94 3.85 -2.97 -16.56
N ALA A 95 4.42 -3.35 -15.41
CA ALA A 95 5.82 -3.73 -15.28
C ALA A 95 6.20 -5.01 -16.06
N LEU A 96 5.20 -5.83 -16.41
CA LEU A 96 5.39 -7.04 -17.21
C LEU A 96 5.17 -6.81 -18.72
N GLY A 97 4.90 -5.58 -19.16
CA GLY A 97 4.81 -5.25 -20.59
C GLY A 97 3.61 -5.86 -21.32
N MET A 98 2.60 -6.32 -20.58
CA MET A 98 1.44 -7.03 -21.12
C MET A 98 0.41 -6.11 -21.76
N SER A 99 -0.41 -6.66 -22.65
CA SER A 99 -1.61 -5.97 -23.17
C SER A 99 -2.63 -5.71 -22.06
N ARG A 100 -3.53 -4.73 -22.25
CA ARG A 100 -4.54 -4.35 -21.25
C ARG A 100 -5.46 -5.53 -20.86
N ARG A 101 -5.79 -6.40 -21.81
CA ARG A 101 -6.58 -7.62 -21.58
C ARG A 101 -5.90 -8.54 -20.57
N TRP A 102 -4.62 -8.86 -20.79
CA TRP A 102 -3.86 -9.73 -19.90
C TRP A 102 -3.59 -9.09 -18.54
N GLN A 103 -3.30 -7.78 -18.52
CA GLN A 103 -3.19 -7.07 -17.26
C GLN A 103 -4.49 -7.15 -16.43
N ASN A 104 -5.66 -7.05 -17.08
CA ASN A 104 -6.94 -7.18 -16.40
C ASN A 104 -7.19 -8.60 -15.89
N PHE A 105 -6.83 -9.63 -16.66
CA PHE A 105 -6.96 -11.02 -16.23
C PHE A 105 -6.14 -11.31 -14.96
N PHE A 106 -4.83 -11.03 -14.99
CA PHE A 106 -3.96 -11.22 -13.83
C PHE A 106 -4.26 -10.24 -12.68
N GLY A 107 -4.74 -9.04 -13.02
CA GLY A 107 -5.29 -8.09 -12.06
C GLY A 107 -6.45 -8.67 -11.26
N TRP A 108 -7.36 -9.38 -11.93
CA TRP A 108 -8.49 -10.05 -11.27
C TRP A 108 -8.05 -11.21 -10.39
N LEU A 109 -7.04 -11.99 -10.81
CA LEU A 109 -6.50 -13.07 -9.98
C LEU A 109 -5.95 -12.56 -8.64
N GLY A 110 -5.28 -11.41 -8.61
CA GLY A 110 -4.74 -10.85 -7.37
C GLY A 110 -5.72 -9.98 -6.57
N PHE A 111 -6.45 -9.08 -7.24
CA PHE A 111 -7.29 -8.09 -6.55
C PHE A 111 -8.78 -8.46 -6.45
N GLY A 112 -9.25 -9.44 -7.23
CA GLY A 112 -10.60 -9.99 -7.12
C GLY A 112 -10.93 -10.51 -5.72
N PRO A 113 -10.06 -11.35 -5.11
CA PRO A 113 -10.23 -11.79 -3.72
C PRO A 113 -10.38 -10.64 -2.71
N LEU A 114 -9.82 -9.46 -3.02
CA LEU A 114 -9.86 -8.27 -2.16
C LEU A 114 -10.97 -7.27 -2.54
N LEU A 115 -11.88 -7.65 -3.45
CA LEU A 115 -13.00 -6.84 -3.93
C LEU A 115 -12.56 -5.55 -4.66
N VAL A 116 -11.43 -5.58 -5.38
CA VAL A 116 -10.90 -4.41 -6.08
C VAL A 116 -10.82 -4.65 -7.59
N PRO A 117 -11.73 -4.06 -8.39
CA PRO A 117 -11.66 -4.19 -9.83
C PRO A 117 -10.39 -3.55 -10.45
N PRO A 118 -9.75 -4.17 -11.46
CA PRO A 118 -8.52 -3.65 -12.07
C PRO A 118 -8.59 -2.22 -12.60
N GLU A 119 -9.70 -1.85 -13.24
CA GLU A 119 -9.89 -0.49 -13.77
C GLU A 119 -10.08 0.54 -12.65
N PHE A 120 -10.81 0.16 -11.59
CA PHE A 120 -10.91 0.96 -10.38
C PHE A 120 -9.55 1.17 -9.74
N TRP A 121 -8.80 0.09 -9.56
CA TRP A 121 -7.47 0.13 -8.97
C TRP A 121 -6.51 1.04 -9.74
N ARG A 122 -6.47 0.96 -11.08
CA ARG A 122 -5.60 1.86 -11.86
C ARG A 122 -6.01 3.32 -11.73
N LYS A 123 -7.31 3.61 -11.68
CA LYS A 123 -7.77 4.99 -11.49
C LYS A 123 -7.42 5.50 -10.10
N TRP A 124 -7.70 4.71 -9.07
CA TRP A 124 -7.43 5.06 -7.67
C TRP A 124 -5.93 5.14 -7.39
N HIS A 125 -5.18 4.07 -7.64
CA HIS A 125 -3.78 3.95 -7.29
C HIS A 125 -2.86 4.64 -8.31
N ASN A 126 -2.86 4.22 -9.58
CA ASN A 126 -1.85 4.69 -10.55
C ASN A 126 -2.02 6.16 -10.94
N VAL A 127 -3.26 6.64 -11.02
CA VAL A 127 -3.52 8.02 -11.46
C VAL A 127 -3.58 8.98 -10.28
N ILE A 128 -4.37 8.65 -9.25
CA ILE A 128 -4.67 9.61 -8.19
C ILE A 128 -3.63 9.52 -7.07
N HIS A 129 -3.41 8.34 -6.51
CA HIS A 129 -2.47 8.18 -5.39
C HIS A 129 -1.01 8.46 -5.81
N HIS A 130 -0.51 7.82 -6.88
CA HIS A 130 0.86 8.08 -7.38
C HIS A 130 1.08 9.54 -7.80
N GLY A 131 0.03 10.22 -8.28
CA GLY A 131 0.09 11.63 -8.65
C GLY A 131 0.04 12.61 -7.47
N ASN A 132 -0.30 12.14 -6.27
CA ASN A 132 -0.53 13.00 -5.09
C ASN A 132 -0.04 12.33 -3.79
N THR A 133 1.01 11.53 -3.85
CA THR A 133 1.45 10.67 -2.72
C THR A 133 1.73 11.51 -1.48
N ASN A 134 1.14 11.11 -0.34
CA ASN A 134 1.22 11.78 0.97
C ASN A 134 0.78 13.26 0.98
N GLN A 135 0.10 13.75 -0.08
CA GLN A 135 -0.53 15.06 -0.05
C GLN A 135 -1.82 14.98 0.77
N GLY A 136 -1.80 15.52 1.99
CA GLY A 136 -2.81 15.25 3.03
C GLY A 136 -4.26 15.10 2.57
N ASP A 137 -4.86 16.14 2.00
CA ASP A 137 -6.28 16.09 1.61
C ASP A 137 -6.56 15.68 0.16
N VAL A 138 -5.51 15.43 -0.62
CA VAL A 138 -5.62 15.10 -2.04
C VAL A 138 -5.41 13.61 -2.27
N ASP A 139 -4.42 13.03 -1.60
CA ASP A 139 -4.19 11.59 -1.59
C ASP A 139 -5.41 10.86 -1.03
N PRO A 140 -6.04 9.94 -1.79
CA PRO A 140 -7.12 9.11 -1.27
C PRO A 140 -6.67 8.23 -0.10
N ASP A 141 -5.37 7.94 0.02
CA ASP A 141 -4.81 6.98 0.98
C ASP A 141 -4.24 7.64 2.23
N SER A 142 -4.35 8.97 2.33
CA SER A 142 -3.93 9.74 3.50
C SER A 142 -5.07 9.92 4.51
N PHE A 143 -4.71 9.86 5.81
CA PHE A 143 -5.57 10.28 6.91
C PHE A 143 -5.87 11.80 6.88
N GLY A 144 -5.14 12.58 6.08
CA GLY A 144 -5.43 13.99 5.90
C GLY A 144 -4.79 14.90 6.93
N THR A 145 -5.25 16.16 6.90
CA THR A 145 -4.77 17.21 7.79
C THR A 145 -5.84 17.57 8.81
N MET A 146 -5.45 18.24 9.90
CA MET A 146 -6.39 18.77 10.89
C MET A 146 -7.48 19.66 10.28
N ARG A 147 -7.23 20.28 9.11
CA ARG A 147 -8.25 21.04 8.38
C ARG A 147 -9.51 20.22 8.12
N ARG A 148 -9.38 18.96 7.69
CA ARG A 148 -10.49 18.04 7.42
C ARG A 148 -11.34 17.83 8.68
N TYR A 149 -10.68 17.58 9.80
CA TYR A 149 -11.33 17.27 11.08
C TYR A 149 -11.90 18.51 11.78
N ASN A 150 -11.35 19.70 11.51
CA ASN A 150 -11.93 20.96 11.95
C ASN A 150 -13.19 21.30 11.13
N SER A 151 -13.18 21.01 9.83
CA SER A 151 -14.34 21.23 8.96
C SER A 151 -15.48 20.24 9.19
N ASP A 152 -15.18 18.99 9.54
CA ASP A 152 -16.16 17.96 9.85
C ASP A 152 -15.70 17.13 11.06
N PRO A 153 -15.98 17.59 12.29
CA PRO A 153 -15.55 16.93 13.52
C PRO A 153 -16.07 15.49 13.68
N LYS A 154 -17.13 15.10 12.98
CA LYS A 154 -17.65 13.72 13.04
C LYS A 154 -16.63 12.72 12.47
N GLN A 155 -15.76 13.15 11.55
CA GLN A 155 -14.72 12.29 10.97
C GLN A 155 -13.66 11.86 11.98
N LYS A 156 -13.53 12.54 13.13
CA LYS A 156 -12.63 12.13 14.21
C LYS A 156 -12.94 10.72 14.74
N LYS A 157 -14.19 10.26 14.62
CA LYS A 157 -14.56 8.89 15.00
C LYS A 157 -13.87 7.84 14.13
N PHE A 158 -13.58 8.16 12.86
CA PHE A 158 -12.92 7.23 11.94
C PHE A 158 -11.47 6.93 12.36
N THR A 159 -10.77 7.93 12.93
CA THR A 159 -9.39 7.71 13.38
C THR A 159 -9.30 6.77 14.57
N LYS A 160 -10.41 6.50 15.28
CA LYS A 160 -10.43 5.48 16.33
C LYS A 160 -10.22 4.07 15.79
N LEU A 161 -10.61 3.79 14.55
CA LEU A 161 -10.35 2.50 13.89
C LEU A 161 -8.88 2.35 13.51
N ALA A 162 -8.21 3.46 13.20
CA ALA A 162 -6.86 3.45 12.65
C ALA A 162 -5.83 2.94 13.68
N PRO A 163 -4.75 2.29 13.23
CA PRO A 163 -3.63 1.92 14.10
C PRO A 163 -3.09 3.17 14.79
N GLY A 164 -2.63 3.02 16.02
CA GLY A 164 -2.10 4.13 16.80
C GLY A 164 -3.18 5.02 17.40
N SER A 165 -4.46 4.69 17.34
CA SER A 165 -5.54 5.43 18.02
C SER A 165 -5.61 5.18 19.54
N GLY A 166 -4.93 4.15 20.03
CA GLY A 166 -5.02 3.70 21.43
C GLY A 166 -6.27 2.88 21.76
N THR A 167 -7.16 2.61 20.80
CA THR A 167 -8.32 1.73 21.02
C THR A 167 -7.95 0.26 20.77
N TRP A 168 -8.55 -0.66 21.52
CA TRP A 168 -8.24 -2.10 21.41
C TRP A 168 -8.60 -2.67 20.02
N TYR A 169 -9.69 -2.20 19.40
CA TYR A 169 -10.11 -2.71 18.09
C TYR A 169 -9.23 -2.21 16.93
N SER A 170 -8.38 -1.20 17.15
CA SER A 170 -7.40 -0.78 16.14
C SER A 170 -6.35 -1.85 15.82
N TYR A 171 -6.14 -2.82 16.73
CA TYR A 171 -5.28 -3.97 16.48
C TYR A 171 -5.83 -4.90 15.37
N LEU A 172 -7.13 -4.84 15.11
CA LEU A 172 -7.75 -5.57 14.00
C LEU A 172 -7.69 -4.80 12.67
N PHE A 173 -7.26 -3.54 12.67
CA PHE A 173 -7.36 -2.68 11.47
C PHE A 173 -6.68 -3.28 10.25
N LEU A 174 -5.49 -3.87 10.42
CA LEU A 174 -4.73 -4.45 9.30
C LEU A 174 -5.50 -5.60 8.63
N THR A 175 -6.36 -6.32 9.37
CA THR A 175 -7.03 -7.52 8.85
C THR A 175 -8.21 -7.23 7.92
N TYR A 176 -8.58 -5.96 7.71
CA TYR A 176 -9.71 -5.63 6.82
C TYR A 176 -9.53 -4.32 6.05
N SER A 177 -8.59 -3.46 6.48
CA SER A 177 -8.57 -2.06 6.06
C SER A 177 -8.24 -1.82 4.60
N PHE A 178 -7.52 -2.70 3.90
CA PHE A 178 -7.29 -2.50 2.46
C PHE A 178 -8.60 -2.57 1.69
N THR A 179 -9.33 -3.67 1.85
CA THR A 179 -10.62 -3.86 1.18
C THR A 179 -11.64 -2.82 1.64
N PHE A 180 -11.70 -2.54 2.95
CA PHE A 180 -12.61 -1.52 3.47
C PHE A 180 -12.30 -0.12 2.93
N HIS A 181 -11.02 0.27 2.87
CA HIS A 181 -10.60 1.55 2.30
C HIS A 181 -10.87 1.62 0.80
N ALA A 182 -10.62 0.54 0.07
CA ALA A 182 -10.98 0.44 -1.34
C ALA A 182 -12.48 0.69 -1.56
N GLN A 183 -13.34 0.12 -0.70
CA GLN A 183 -14.77 0.39 -0.74
C GLN A 183 -15.08 1.84 -0.34
N LEU A 184 -14.47 2.39 0.70
CA LEU A 184 -14.65 3.79 1.08
C LEU A 184 -14.32 4.73 -0.10
N VAL A 185 -13.21 4.47 -0.80
CA VAL A 185 -12.81 5.22 -1.99
C VAL A 185 -13.83 5.05 -3.11
N LEU A 186 -14.23 3.82 -3.46
CA LEU A 186 -15.19 3.57 -4.55
C LEU A 186 -16.58 4.17 -4.27
N TRP A 187 -17.09 3.97 -3.05
CA TRP A 187 -18.46 4.31 -2.72
C TRP A 187 -18.62 5.81 -2.38
N LEU A 188 -17.65 6.40 -1.67
CA LEU A 188 -17.73 7.79 -1.20
C LEU A 188 -16.82 8.73 -1.99
N GLN A 189 -15.53 8.44 -2.09
CA GLN A 189 -14.58 9.39 -2.69
C GLN A 189 -14.77 9.52 -4.20
N ALA A 190 -14.95 8.41 -4.92
CA ALA A 190 -15.12 8.41 -6.37
C ALA A 190 -16.41 9.11 -6.82
N LYS A 191 -17.40 9.23 -5.93
CA LYS A 191 -18.61 10.03 -6.16
C LYS A 191 -18.36 11.53 -6.01
N ARG A 192 -17.46 11.94 -5.11
CA ARG A 192 -17.32 13.34 -4.65
C ARG A 192 -16.08 14.06 -5.19
N ARG A 193 -15.00 13.32 -5.50
CA ARG A 193 -13.70 13.87 -5.86
C ARG A 193 -13.58 14.04 -7.38
N LYS A 194 -13.20 15.25 -7.82
CA LYS A 194 -13.02 15.60 -9.25
C LYS A 194 -11.98 14.71 -9.94
N GLN A 195 -11.01 14.19 -9.19
CA GLN A 195 -9.96 13.29 -9.67
C GLN A 195 -10.53 12.01 -10.28
N PHE A 196 -11.74 11.57 -9.89
CA PHE A 196 -12.44 10.42 -10.46
C PHE A 196 -13.33 10.74 -11.67
N LYS A 197 -13.29 11.98 -12.20
CA LYS A 197 -14.05 12.33 -13.42
C LYS A 197 -13.71 11.38 -14.57
N GLY A 198 -14.75 10.90 -15.27
CA GLY A 198 -14.64 9.95 -16.39
C GLY A 198 -14.48 8.49 -15.99
N PHE A 199 -14.44 8.16 -14.69
CA PHE A 199 -14.37 6.78 -14.23
C PHE A 199 -15.77 6.11 -14.23
N ASP A 200 -15.88 4.94 -14.85
CA ASP A 200 -17.11 4.13 -14.84
C ASP A 200 -17.29 3.43 -13.48
N ARG A 201 -17.81 4.20 -12.52
CA ARG A 201 -18.09 3.73 -11.16
C ARG A 201 -19.15 2.64 -11.12
N THR A 202 -20.16 2.71 -11.99
CA THR A 202 -21.27 1.73 -12.02
C THR A 202 -20.76 0.36 -12.40
N ARG A 203 -19.91 0.26 -13.43
CA ARG A 203 -19.27 -1.00 -13.81
C ARG A 203 -18.42 -1.56 -12.67
N ALA A 204 -17.60 -0.73 -12.03
CA ALA A 204 -16.77 -1.16 -10.91
C ALA A 204 -17.60 -1.72 -9.75
N ILE A 205 -18.73 -1.08 -9.40
CA ILE A 205 -19.65 -1.57 -8.36
C ILE A 205 -20.27 -2.92 -8.75
N ARG A 206 -20.74 -3.09 -9.99
CA ARG A 206 -21.26 -4.38 -10.46
C ARG A 206 -20.20 -5.48 -10.34
N GLN A 207 -18.96 -5.18 -10.68
CA GLN A 207 -17.84 -6.13 -10.56
C GLN A 207 -17.53 -6.47 -9.09
N VAL A 208 -17.65 -5.51 -8.16
CA VAL A 208 -17.55 -5.78 -6.72
C VAL A 208 -18.65 -6.74 -6.27
N PHE A 209 -19.90 -6.54 -6.71
CA PHE A 209 -20.99 -7.46 -6.36
C PHE A 209 -20.78 -8.88 -6.91
N VAL A 210 -20.17 -9.02 -8.09
CA VAL A 210 -19.76 -10.35 -8.59
C VAL A 210 -18.74 -10.99 -7.64
N CYS A 211 -17.73 -10.25 -7.19
CA CYS A 211 -16.74 -10.77 -6.25
C CYS A 211 -17.36 -11.15 -4.89
N ILE A 212 -18.29 -10.33 -4.40
CA ILE A 212 -19.07 -10.63 -3.18
C ILE A 212 -19.88 -11.91 -3.38
N ALA A 213 -20.59 -12.05 -4.50
CA ALA A 213 -21.38 -13.26 -4.79
C ALA A 213 -20.50 -14.51 -4.83
N LEU A 214 -19.29 -14.44 -5.40
CA LEU A 214 -18.34 -15.55 -5.41
C LEU A 214 -17.86 -15.92 -4.00
N TRP A 215 -17.53 -14.92 -3.17
CA TRP A 215 -17.17 -15.16 -1.76
C TRP A 215 -18.34 -15.74 -0.96
N THR A 216 -19.55 -15.23 -1.16
CA THR A 216 -20.76 -15.76 -0.52
C THR A 216 -21.02 -17.20 -0.94
N ALA A 217 -20.89 -17.52 -2.23
CA ALA A 217 -21.03 -18.89 -2.72
C ALA A 217 -20.00 -19.82 -2.07
N LEU A 218 -18.73 -19.41 -2.00
CA LEU A 218 -17.68 -20.17 -1.32
C LEU A 218 -17.99 -20.35 0.17
N ALA A 219 -18.44 -19.31 0.87
CA ALA A 219 -18.80 -19.40 2.28
C ALA A 219 -19.96 -20.38 2.52
N VAL A 220 -21.01 -20.33 1.69
CA VAL A 220 -22.15 -21.25 1.76
C VAL A 220 -21.70 -22.70 1.52
N ILE A 221 -20.90 -22.95 0.49
CA ILE A 221 -20.34 -24.28 0.19
C ILE A 221 -19.46 -24.78 1.34
N SER A 222 -18.69 -23.88 1.97
CA SER A 222 -17.75 -24.24 3.04
C SER A 222 -18.45 -24.53 4.37
N GLY A 223 -19.68 -24.06 4.60
CA GLY A 223 -20.35 -24.16 5.89
C GLY A 223 -19.47 -23.61 7.02
N PRO A 224 -19.31 -24.34 8.15
CA PRO A 224 -18.42 -23.92 9.25
C PRO A 224 -16.95 -23.72 8.84
N LEU A 225 -16.47 -24.39 7.78
CA LEU A 225 -15.11 -24.24 7.28
C LEU A 225 -14.88 -22.89 6.60
N ALA A 226 -15.92 -22.07 6.38
CA ALA A 226 -15.80 -20.69 5.90
C ALA A 226 -14.87 -19.84 6.76
N LEU A 227 -14.70 -20.19 8.05
CA LEU A 227 -13.68 -19.59 8.90
C LEU A 227 -12.27 -19.71 8.28
N PHE A 228 -11.94 -20.88 7.74
CA PHE A 228 -10.61 -21.20 7.21
C PHE A 228 -10.48 -21.02 5.69
N THR A 229 -11.58 -21.06 4.94
CA THR A 229 -11.58 -20.86 3.49
C THR A 229 -11.88 -19.42 3.06
N VAL A 230 -12.53 -18.63 3.92
CA VAL A 230 -12.94 -17.24 3.62
C VAL A 230 -12.36 -16.26 4.63
N LEU A 231 -12.76 -16.34 5.91
CA LEU A 231 -12.48 -15.29 6.88
C LEU A 231 -10.98 -15.14 7.17
N VAL A 232 -10.31 -16.23 7.57
CA VAL A 232 -8.87 -16.23 7.87
C VAL A 232 -8.05 -15.82 6.64
N PRO A 233 -8.25 -16.42 5.44
CA PRO A 233 -7.50 -16.00 4.26
C PRO A 233 -7.68 -14.53 3.90
N PHE A 234 -8.91 -14.02 3.95
CA PHE A 234 -9.21 -12.61 3.69
C PHE A 234 -8.52 -11.68 4.69
N MET A 235 -8.53 -12.05 5.98
CA MET A 235 -7.90 -11.30 7.05
C MET A 235 -6.38 -11.22 6.87
N VAL A 236 -5.74 -12.36 6.56
CA VAL A 236 -4.29 -12.43 6.38
C VAL A 236 -3.85 -11.69 5.12
N ALA A 237 -4.60 -11.80 4.01
CA ALA A 237 -4.29 -11.07 2.78
C ALA A 237 -4.33 -9.54 2.98
N ASN A 238 -5.36 -9.06 3.69
CA ASN A 238 -5.45 -7.65 4.08
C ASN A 238 -4.30 -7.26 5.00
N ALA A 239 -3.99 -8.07 6.01
CA ALA A 239 -2.93 -7.77 6.98
C ALA A 239 -1.56 -7.67 6.32
N LEU A 240 -1.25 -8.57 5.37
CA LEU A 240 -0.02 -8.53 4.58
C LEU A 240 0.05 -7.23 3.78
N GLY A 241 -0.98 -6.91 3.00
CA GLY A 241 -1.00 -5.70 2.17
C GLY A 241 -0.89 -4.42 2.99
N GLN A 242 -1.72 -4.27 4.02
CA GLN A 242 -1.76 -3.07 4.87
C GLN A 242 -0.52 -2.92 5.74
N GLY A 243 0.06 -4.05 6.17
CA GLY A 243 1.33 -4.07 6.90
C GLY A 243 2.47 -3.42 6.12
N TYR A 244 2.41 -3.41 4.79
CA TYR A 244 3.32 -2.65 3.93
C TYR A 244 2.78 -1.27 3.54
N ILE A 245 1.56 -1.18 3.02
CA ILE A 245 1.00 0.08 2.48
C ILE A 245 1.07 1.19 3.54
N LEU A 246 0.57 0.93 4.75
CA LEU A 246 0.54 1.94 5.80
C LEU A 246 1.94 2.31 6.27
N THR A 247 2.85 1.35 6.42
CA THR A 247 4.22 1.60 6.91
C THR A 247 5.10 2.30 5.88
N ASN A 248 4.85 2.08 4.59
CA ASN A 248 5.53 2.74 3.47
C ASN A 248 5.10 4.22 3.29
N HIS A 249 3.86 4.55 3.64
CA HIS A 249 3.29 5.89 3.44
C HIS A 249 3.22 6.76 4.69
N PHE A 250 3.29 6.17 5.88
CA PHE A 250 3.28 6.95 7.11
C PHE A 250 4.68 7.32 7.58
N LEU A 251 4.72 8.27 8.49
CA LEU A 251 5.94 8.75 9.14
C LEU A 251 6.88 9.55 8.22
N ARG A 252 6.35 10.15 7.14
CA ARG A 252 7.08 11.04 6.24
C ARG A 252 6.51 12.45 6.24
N PRO A 253 7.34 13.50 6.18
CA PRO A 253 6.83 14.86 6.08
C PRO A 253 5.96 15.06 4.82
N GLN A 254 4.99 15.96 4.91
CA GLN A 254 4.32 16.48 3.71
C GLN A 254 5.19 17.53 3.06
N THR A 255 5.25 17.51 1.73
CA THR A 255 6.00 18.49 0.96
C THR A 255 5.13 19.15 -0.10
N ALA A 256 5.57 20.31 -0.59
CA ALA A 256 4.87 21.03 -1.65
C ALA A 256 4.93 20.31 -3.01
N THR A 257 5.98 19.51 -3.23
CA THR A 257 6.20 18.72 -4.44
C THR A 257 5.76 17.27 -4.22
N ASN A 258 5.34 16.57 -5.27
CA ASN A 258 5.12 15.12 -5.24
C ASN A 258 6.43 14.40 -5.58
N ASN A 259 7.36 14.35 -4.62
CA ASN A 259 8.66 13.69 -4.78
C ASN A 259 8.68 12.39 -3.96
N PRO A 260 8.70 11.21 -4.59
CA PRO A 260 8.72 9.92 -3.90
C PRO A 260 9.81 9.80 -2.83
N LEU A 261 10.97 10.42 -3.06
CA LEU A 261 12.07 10.38 -2.10
C LEU A 261 11.70 11.01 -0.76
N ASP A 262 10.82 12.02 -0.77
CA ASP A 262 10.42 12.78 0.41
C ASP A 262 9.04 12.38 0.93
N ASN A 263 8.13 11.96 0.05
CA ASN A 263 6.73 11.71 0.38
C ASN A 263 6.40 10.26 0.74
N SER A 264 7.30 9.32 0.47
CA SER A 264 7.15 7.95 0.92
C SER A 264 8.46 7.46 1.53
N MET A 265 8.44 6.22 2.03
CA MET A 265 9.62 5.56 2.55
C MET A 265 9.63 4.09 2.19
N SER A 266 10.83 3.52 2.15
CA SER A 266 11.04 2.10 1.93
C SER A 266 11.24 1.37 3.26
N LEU A 267 11.21 0.04 3.21
CA LEU A 267 11.37 -0.81 4.38
C LEU A 267 12.53 -1.79 4.17
N ARG A 268 13.16 -2.14 5.29
CA ARG A 268 14.11 -3.25 5.40
C ARG A 268 13.38 -4.43 6.04
N SER A 269 13.03 -5.41 5.21
CA SER A 269 12.44 -6.68 5.64
C SER A 269 13.49 -7.80 5.57
N HIS A 270 13.20 -8.95 6.19
CA HIS A 270 14.03 -10.14 6.06
C HIS A 270 14.20 -10.53 4.57
N PRO A 271 15.42 -10.84 4.06
CA PRO A 271 15.67 -11.00 2.62
C PRO A 271 14.81 -12.07 1.93
N LEU A 272 14.40 -13.12 2.65
CA LEU A 272 13.49 -14.14 2.11
C LEU A 272 12.08 -13.59 1.94
N LEU A 273 11.56 -12.90 2.96
CA LEU A 273 10.24 -12.28 2.91
C LEU A 273 10.19 -11.15 1.90
N ASP A 274 11.26 -10.35 1.78
CA ASP A 274 11.36 -9.30 0.77
C ASP A 274 11.24 -9.87 -0.65
N ARG A 275 11.89 -11.00 -0.96
CA ARG A 275 11.75 -11.65 -2.27
C ARG A 275 10.37 -12.29 -2.47
N LEU A 276 9.87 -12.99 -1.44
CA LEU A 276 8.57 -13.67 -1.47
C LEU A 276 7.42 -12.68 -1.66
N HIS A 277 7.51 -11.50 -1.05
CA HIS A 277 6.55 -10.41 -1.18
C HIS A 277 6.87 -9.48 -2.36
N PHE A 278 7.53 -10.00 -3.39
CA PHE A 278 7.84 -9.28 -4.62
C PHE A 278 8.44 -7.89 -4.38
N ARG A 279 9.37 -7.80 -3.42
CA ARG A 279 10.13 -6.60 -3.05
C ARG A 279 9.27 -5.37 -2.83
N PHE A 280 8.05 -5.56 -2.32
CA PHE A 280 7.12 -4.48 -2.03
C PHE A 280 7.59 -3.54 -0.91
N SER A 281 8.66 -3.94 -0.19
CA SER A 281 9.40 -3.06 0.72
C SER A 281 10.17 -1.93 0.00
N HIS A 282 10.40 -2.05 -1.32
CA HIS A 282 11.11 -1.07 -2.15
C HIS A 282 10.14 -0.04 -2.72
N HIS A 283 9.60 0.76 -1.83
CA HIS A 283 8.44 1.58 -2.11
C HIS A 283 8.79 2.97 -2.66
N VAL A 284 9.86 3.63 -2.20
CA VAL A 284 10.39 4.84 -2.84
C VAL A 284 10.78 4.52 -4.29
N GLU A 285 11.46 3.39 -4.48
CA GLU A 285 11.87 2.88 -5.79
C GLU A 285 10.67 2.62 -6.70
N HIS A 286 9.61 2.02 -6.13
CA HIS A 286 8.35 1.80 -6.81
C HIS A 286 7.68 3.11 -7.25
N HIS A 287 7.62 4.13 -6.39
CA HIS A 287 6.99 5.40 -6.73
C HIS A 287 7.79 6.19 -7.78
N PHE A 288 9.12 6.09 -7.81
CA PHE A 288 9.91 6.64 -8.90
C PHE A 288 9.65 5.92 -10.24
N PHE A 289 9.52 4.59 -10.22
CA PHE A 289 9.32 3.80 -11.43
C PHE A 289 8.24 2.74 -11.25
N PRO A 290 6.94 3.09 -11.31
CA PRO A 290 5.87 2.13 -11.06
C PRO A 290 5.84 1.00 -12.10
N LYS A 291 6.30 1.30 -13.32
CA LYS A 291 6.44 0.36 -14.44
C LYS A 291 7.72 -0.48 -14.39
N MET A 292 8.60 -0.28 -13.41
CA MET A 292 9.76 -1.13 -13.20
C MET A 292 9.32 -2.41 -12.48
N SER A 293 9.85 -3.55 -12.88
CA SER A 293 9.60 -4.77 -12.13
C SER A 293 10.37 -4.77 -10.80
N SER A 294 9.73 -5.24 -9.74
CA SER A 294 10.29 -5.16 -8.40
C SER A 294 11.60 -5.95 -8.24
N ASN A 295 11.89 -6.95 -9.10
CA ASN A 295 13.20 -7.60 -9.06
C ASN A 295 14.37 -6.67 -9.42
N LYS A 296 14.12 -5.53 -10.05
CA LYS A 296 15.14 -4.53 -10.38
C LYS A 296 15.22 -3.42 -9.33
N ALA A 297 14.26 -3.33 -8.41
CA ALA A 297 14.22 -2.33 -7.34
C ALA A 297 15.51 -2.24 -6.49
N PRO A 298 16.23 -3.33 -6.17
CA PRO A 298 17.49 -3.23 -5.44
C PRO A 298 18.57 -2.36 -6.12
N ARG A 299 18.57 -2.24 -7.45
CA ARG A 299 19.50 -1.36 -8.17
C ARG A 299 19.18 0.12 -7.93
N VAL A 300 17.89 0.46 -7.99
CA VAL A 300 17.40 1.82 -7.71
C VAL A 300 17.65 2.17 -6.25
N ARG A 301 17.41 1.22 -5.33
CA ARG A 301 17.72 1.36 -3.91
C ARG A 301 19.19 1.73 -3.68
N GLN A 302 20.10 0.92 -4.22
CA GLN A 302 21.54 1.15 -4.08
C GLN A 302 21.95 2.52 -4.63
N TRP A 303 21.40 2.92 -5.78
CA TRP A 303 21.66 4.23 -6.35
C TRP A 303 21.18 5.37 -5.44
N LEU A 304 19.96 5.26 -4.87
CA LEU A 304 19.41 6.27 -3.97
C LEU A 304 20.19 6.37 -2.66
N GLU A 305 20.60 5.24 -2.08
CA GLU A 305 21.43 5.21 -0.88
C GLU A 305 22.78 5.90 -1.11
N THR A 306 23.41 5.64 -2.26
CA THR A 306 24.72 6.20 -2.62
C THR A 306 24.65 7.69 -2.93
N ASN A 307 23.63 8.14 -3.67
CA ASN A 307 23.57 9.52 -4.19
C ASN A 307 22.73 10.46 -3.33
N HIS A 308 21.78 9.94 -2.55
CA HIS A 308 20.79 10.72 -1.79
C HIS A 308 20.52 10.14 -0.40
N GLY A 309 21.53 9.52 0.22
CA GLY A 309 21.40 8.84 1.51
C GLY A 309 20.86 9.70 2.66
N GLU A 310 21.03 11.03 2.61
CA GLU A 310 20.48 11.95 3.62
C GLU A 310 18.96 12.11 3.55
N ARG A 311 18.36 11.90 2.36
CA ARG A 311 16.91 12.00 2.13
C ARG A 311 16.25 10.63 2.04
N TYR A 312 16.96 9.67 1.46
CA TYR A 312 16.49 8.30 1.30
C TYR A 312 16.35 7.64 2.66
N MET A 313 15.13 7.23 2.99
CA MET A 313 14.81 6.57 4.25
C MET A 313 14.35 5.14 3.98
N ALA A 314 14.99 4.19 4.66
CA ALA A 314 14.55 2.81 4.71
C ALA A 314 14.74 2.25 6.13
N MET A 315 13.64 2.00 6.83
CA MET A 315 13.67 1.54 8.22
C MET A 315 13.34 0.05 8.36
N PRO A 316 13.76 -0.63 9.45
CA PRO A 316 13.32 -1.99 9.73
C PRO A 316 11.80 -2.11 9.76
N HIS A 317 11.24 -3.10 9.07
CA HIS A 317 9.77 -3.25 8.95
C HIS A 317 9.08 -3.41 10.31
N SER A 318 9.70 -4.14 11.24
CA SER A 318 9.22 -4.27 12.63
C SER A 318 9.15 -2.92 13.35
N THR A 319 10.15 -2.06 13.16
CA THR A 319 10.16 -0.70 13.71
C THR A 319 9.04 0.14 13.10
N ALA A 320 8.82 0.05 11.79
CA ALA A 320 7.73 0.79 11.13
C ALA A 320 6.35 0.35 11.65
N LEU A 321 6.14 -0.96 11.85
CA LEU A 321 4.92 -1.51 12.44
C LEU A 321 4.73 -1.07 13.90
N ARG A 322 5.81 -1.03 14.69
CA ARG A 322 5.74 -0.49 16.05
C ARG A 322 5.34 0.99 16.03
N LEU A 323 6.02 1.79 15.21
CA LEU A 323 5.75 3.23 15.11
C LEU A 323 4.37 3.52 14.56
N LEU A 324 3.85 2.68 13.66
CA LEU A 324 2.44 2.67 13.31
C LEU A 324 1.63 2.64 14.62
N TYR A 325 1.68 1.58 15.41
CA TYR A 325 0.83 1.51 16.61
C TYR A 325 1.15 2.49 17.75
N THR A 326 2.31 3.17 17.75
CA THR A 326 2.67 4.11 18.82
C THR A 326 2.48 5.58 18.47
N THR A 327 2.40 5.97 17.20
CA THR A 327 2.24 7.38 16.80
C THR A 327 0.84 7.71 16.28
N PRO A 328 0.44 9.00 16.25
CA PRO A 328 -0.77 9.45 15.57
C PRO A 328 -0.69 9.37 14.03
N ARG A 329 -1.75 9.83 13.33
CA ARG A 329 -1.87 9.70 11.86
C ARG A 329 -2.26 10.94 11.09
N VAL A 330 -2.86 11.92 11.76
CA VAL A 330 -3.36 13.12 11.09
C VAL A 330 -2.26 14.17 11.10
N TYR A 331 -2.04 14.85 9.99
CA TYR A 331 -1.06 15.94 9.95
C TYR A 331 -1.61 17.18 10.66
N LYS A 332 -0.89 17.63 11.69
CA LYS A 332 -1.10 18.94 12.34
C LYS A 332 -0.42 20.04 11.52
N SER A 333 0.80 19.77 11.09
CA SER A 333 1.64 20.58 10.20
C SER A 333 2.32 19.66 9.16
N SER A 334 3.21 20.18 8.32
CA SER A 334 3.94 19.36 7.35
C SER A 334 4.88 18.33 8.00
N THR A 335 5.31 18.56 9.24
CA THR A 335 6.30 17.74 9.95
C THR A 335 5.76 17.10 11.23
N GLU A 336 4.55 17.45 11.67
CA GLU A 336 3.97 16.91 12.90
C GLU A 336 2.68 16.12 12.64
N LEU A 337 2.59 14.95 13.28
CA LEU A 337 1.36 14.18 13.38
C LEU A 337 0.65 14.46 14.70
N VAL A 338 -0.67 14.38 14.72
CA VAL A 338 -1.52 14.57 15.91
C VAL A 338 -2.69 13.59 15.93
N ASP A 339 -3.18 13.26 17.12
CA ASP A 339 -4.46 12.58 17.28
C ASP A 339 -5.59 13.63 17.35
N PRO A 340 -6.54 13.66 16.40
CA PRO A 340 -7.60 14.66 16.44
C PRO A 340 -8.57 14.50 17.62
N ASN A 341 -8.55 13.35 18.31
CA ASN A 341 -9.30 13.11 19.56
C ASN A 341 -8.46 13.40 20.82
N ASN A 342 -7.14 13.54 20.70
CA ASN A 342 -6.24 13.90 21.79
C ASN A 342 -5.15 14.88 21.26
N PRO A 343 -5.46 16.19 21.21
CA PRO A 343 -4.60 17.19 20.57
C PRO A 343 -3.21 17.35 21.20
N GLU A 344 -3.03 16.92 22.45
CA GLU A 344 -1.73 16.94 23.16
C GLU A 344 -0.78 15.86 22.65
N ARG A 345 -1.32 14.78 22.06
CA ARG A 345 -0.53 13.69 21.50
C ARG A 345 -0.02 14.06 20.12
N VAL A 346 1.08 14.81 20.11
CA VAL A 346 1.80 15.25 18.91
C VAL A 346 3.07 14.42 18.72
N PHE A 347 3.42 14.14 17.48
CA PHE A 347 4.65 13.43 17.11
C PHE A 347 5.39 14.20 16.02
N ASP A 348 6.61 14.66 16.33
CA ASP A 348 7.52 15.28 15.36
C ASP A 348 8.19 14.21 14.50
N LEU A 349 8.05 14.35 13.19
CA LEU A 349 8.62 13.44 12.19
C LEU A 349 10.12 13.67 11.99
N MET A 350 10.66 14.86 12.25
CA MET A 350 12.02 15.23 11.83
C MET A 350 13.14 14.40 12.47
N PRO A 351 13.11 14.10 13.79
CA PRO A 351 14.11 13.24 14.42
C PRO A 351 14.16 11.85 13.78
N LEU A 352 12.99 11.34 13.37
CA LEU A 352 12.88 10.04 12.71
C LEU A 352 13.58 10.03 11.35
N GLN A 353 13.43 11.11 10.57
CA GLN A 353 14.03 11.20 9.24
C GLN A 353 15.55 11.19 9.33
N LYS A 354 16.12 11.92 10.29
CA LYS A 354 17.57 11.91 10.53
C LYS A 354 18.07 10.53 10.97
N LYS A 355 17.34 9.85 11.86
CA LYS A 355 17.73 8.55 12.41
C LYS A 355 17.76 7.43 11.36
N TYR A 356 16.84 7.44 10.40
CA TYR A 356 16.67 6.36 9.42
C TYR A 356 16.99 6.77 7.98
N ALA A 357 17.60 7.95 7.80
CA ALA A 357 18.31 8.29 6.58
C ALA A 357 19.40 7.24 6.33
N ALA A 358 19.56 6.76 5.10
CA ALA A 358 20.57 5.76 4.76
C ALA A 358 21.99 6.23 5.08
N ALA A 359 22.27 7.53 4.98
CA ALA A 359 23.55 8.12 5.38
C ALA A 359 23.86 7.99 6.89
N SER A 360 22.84 7.79 7.73
CA SER A 360 22.97 7.66 9.20
C SER A 360 23.10 6.20 9.68
N VAL A 361 22.95 5.22 8.79
CA VAL A 361 22.94 3.78 9.10
C VAL A 361 24.25 3.11 8.63
N GLY A 362 25.26 3.91 8.29
CA GLY A 362 26.59 3.48 7.88
C GLY A 362 27.53 3.18 9.03
#